data_AF-A0A0D2ZYB3-F1
#
_entry.id   AF-A0A0D2ZYB3-F1
#
_cell.length_a   1.000
_cell.length_b   1.000
_cell.length_c   1.000
_cell.angle_alpha   90.00
_cell.angle_beta   90.00
_cell.angle_gamma   90.00
#
_symmetry.space_group_name_H-M   'P 1'
#
loop_
_entity.id
_entity.type
_entity.pdbx_description
1 polymer ?
#
loop_
_entity_poly.entity_id
_entity_poly.type
_entity_poly.pdbx_seq_one_letter_code
_entity_poly.pdbx_strand_id
1 'polypeptide(L)'
;DDGRTSRPPGVKASKAIGKKAVVDGKDVAKYQTMWTIRKQDLEIKERMSKMKLLEKLYEKQEPLLEFEEALNLKLITELMSN
;
A
#
# COMPACT_ATOMS: atom_id res chain seq x y z
N ASP A 1 37.80 26.84 -35.89
CA ASP A 1 36.93 26.51 -34.76
C ASP A 1 36.16 25.26 -35.13
N ASP A 2 36.13 24.30 -34.22
CA ASP A 2 36.10 22.87 -34.49
C ASP A 2 34.76 22.33 -35.03
N GLY A 3 34.88 21.48 -36.04
CA GLY A 3 33.81 20.65 -36.54
C GLY A 3 33.36 19.61 -35.51
N ARG A 4 32.16 19.79 -34.97
CA ARG A 4 31.28 18.68 -34.57
C ARG A 4 29.86 18.98 -35.01
N THR A 5 29.63 18.85 -36.31
CA THR A 5 28.29 18.55 -36.81
C THR A 5 27.93 17.16 -36.27
N SER A 6 27.14 17.14 -35.20
CA SER A 6 26.47 15.92 -34.75
C SER A 6 25.64 15.41 -35.91
N ARG A 7 26.16 14.42 -36.62
CA ARG A 7 25.49 13.82 -37.78
C ARG A 7 24.12 13.31 -37.29
N PRO A 8 23.03 13.57 -38.01
CA PRO A 8 21.73 13.05 -37.63
C PRO A 8 21.84 11.53 -37.47
N PRO A 9 21.28 10.95 -36.39
CA PRO A 9 21.40 9.53 -36.13
C PRO A 9 20.88 8.75 -37.32
N GLY A 10 21.76 7.94 -37.92
CA GLY A 10 21.36 7.05 -39.01
C GLY A 10 20.27 6.10 -38.53
N VAL A 11 19.51 5.53 -39.47
CA VAL A 11 18.36 4.65 -39.20
C VAL A 11 18.68 3.54 -38.18
N LYS A 12 19.94 3.05 -38.13
CA LYS A 12 20.43 2.10 -37.12
C LYS A 12 20.56 2.68 -35.69
N ALA A 13 21.03 3.93 -35.55
CA ALA A 13 21.13 4.61 -34.26
C ALA A 13 19.75 5.00 -33.72
N SER A 14 18.84 5.48 -34.58
CA SER A 14 17.45 5.74 -34.21
C SER A 14 16.70 4.47 -33.81
N LYS A 15 16.98 3.33 -34.45
CA LYS A 15 16.42 2.02 -34.08
C LYS A 15 16.97 1.46 -32.76
N ALA A 16 18.17 1.85 -32.35
CA ALA A 16 18.76 1.48 -31.06
C ALA A 16 18.18 2.30 -29.89
N ILE A 17 17.87 3.59 -30.11
CA ILE A 17 17.20 4.45 -29.12
C ILE A 17 15.79 3.96 -28.80
N GLY A 18 15.04 3.50 -29.81
CA GLY A 18 13.69 2.93 -29.62
C GLY A 18 13.61 1.63 -28.83
N LYS A 19 14.75 1.03 -28.43
CA LYS A 19 14.79 -0.23 -27.65
C LYS A 19 14.95 -0.04 -26.14
N LYS A 20 15.16 1.19 -25.65
CA LYS A 20 15.12 1.42 -24.21
C LYS A 20 13.66 1.45 -23.78
N ALA A 21 13.22 0.41 -23.08
CA ALA A 21 11.98 0.44 -22.32
C ALA A 21 12.13 1.53 -21.24
N VAL A 22 11.78 2.77 -21.61
CA VAL A 22 11.55 3.84 -20.64
C VAL A 22 10.28 3.41 -19.93
N VAL A 23 10.42 2.79 -18.76
CA VAL A 23 9.34 2.82 -17.77
C VAL A 23 9.09 4.31 -17.54
N ASP A 24 7.99 4.80 -18.09
CA ASP A 24 7.64 6.21 -18.00
C ASP A 24 7.50 6.53 -16.51
N GLY A 25 8.02 7.68 -16.04
CA GLY A 25 7.94 8.05 -14.62
C GLY A 25 6.49 8.08 -14.10
N LYS A 26 5.54 8.24 -15.02
CA LYS A 26 4.10 8.11 -14.80
C LYS A 26 3.67 6.71 -14.33
N ASP A 27 4.33 5.65 -14.78
CA ASP A 27 3.99 4.29 -14.37
C ASP A 27 4.50 4.01 -12.96
N VAL A 28 5.71 4.47 -12.59
CA VAL A 28 6.22 4.40 -11.22
C VAL A 28 5.29 5.14 -10.24
N ALA A 29 4.85 6.35 -10.62
CA ALA A 29 3.91 7.12 -9.82
C ALA A 29 2.58 6.37 -9.61
N LYS A 30 2.02 5.75 -10.66
CA LYS A 30 0.81 4.91 -10.54
C LYS A 30 1.01 3.76 -9.57
N TYR A 31 2.13 3.04 -9.65
CA TYR A 31 2.42 1.93 -8.74
C TYR A 31 2.55 2.40 -7.28
N GLN A 32 3.21 3.55 -7.06
CA GLN A 32 3.32 4.12 -5.72
C GLN A 32 1.96 4.51 -5.15
N THR A 33 1.09 5.15 -5.95
CA THR A 33 -0.29 5.46 -5.53
C THR A 33 -1.06 4.19 -5.18
N MET A 34 -0.98 3.15 -6.02
CA MET A 34 -1.64 1.86 -5.76
C MET A 34 -1.14 1.21 -4.47
N TRP A 35 0.17 1.27 -4.20
CA TRP A 35 0.76 0.75 -2.97
C TRP A 35 0.23 1.47 -1.73
N THR A 36 0.19 2.81 -1.77
CA THR A 36 -0.31 3.63 -0.65
C THR A 36 -1.78 3.32 -0.36
N ILE A 37 -2.62 3.22 -1.39
CA ILE A 37 -4.04 2.86 -1.24
C ILE A 37 -4.17 1.47 -0.62
N ARG A 38 -3.39 0.48 -1.09
CA ARG A 38 -3.42 -0.87 -0.51
C ARG A 38 -3.00 -0.88 0.94
N LYS A 39 -2.00 -0.09 1.33
CA LYS A 39 -1.57 0.01 2.72
C LYS A 39 -2.68 0.56 3.62
N GLN A 40 -3.34 1.65 3.18
CA GLN A 40 -4.47 2.21 3.90
C GLN A 40 -5.66 1.24 3.99
N ASP A 41 -5.96 0.50 2.92
CA ASP A 41 -7.01 -0.52 2.94
C ASP A 41 -6.69 -1.66 3.93
N LEU A 42 -5.42 -2.08 4.00
CA LEU A 42 -4.98 -3.09 4.96
C LEU A 42 -5.12 -2.61 6.41
N GLU A 43 -4.71 -1.37 6.70
CA GLU A 43 -4.84 -0.76 8.03
C GLU A 43 -6.32 -0.67 8.45
N ILE A 44 -7.20 -0.22 7.54
CA ILE A 44 -8.65 -0.17 7.79
C ILE A 44 -9.22 -1.57 8.00
N LYS A 45 -8.81 -2.55 7.17
CA LYS A 45 -9.29 -3.94 7.27
C LYS A 45 -8.84 -4.60 8.57
N GLU A 46 -7.63 -4.31 9.05
CA GLU A 46 -7.16 -4.76 10.35
C GLU A 46 -8.01 -4.17 11.48
N ARG A 47 -8.25 -2.85 11.46
CA ARG A 47 -9.14 -2.18 12.42
C ARG A 47 -10.56 -2.77 12.40
N MET A 48 -11.13 -3.00 11.23
CA MET A 48 -12.45 -3.62 11.07
C MET A 48 -12.48 -5.06 11.60
N SER A 49 -11.40 -5.82 11.45
CA SER A 49 -11.31 -7.19 11.96
C SER A 49 -11.28 -7.21 13.49
N LYS A 50 -10.56 -6.27 14.10
CA LYS A 50 -10.57 -6.04 15.56
C LYS A 50 -11.96 -5.67 16.07
N MET A 51 -12.68 -4.77 15.39
CA MET A 51 -14.05 -4.42 15.75
C MET A 51 -15.01 -5.60 15.65
N LYS A 52 -14.93 -6.41 14.59
CA LYS A 52 -15.75 -7.63 14.46
C LYS A 52 -15.48 -8.67 15.55
N LEU A 53 -14.23 -8.79 16.00
CA LEU A 53 -13.90 -9.66 17.12
C LEU A 53 -14.55 -9.14 18.42
N LEU A 54 -14.51 -7.82 18.62
CA LEU A 54 -15.13 -7.17 19.76
C LEU A 54 -16.67 -7.36 19.76
N GLU A 55 -17.33 -7.19 18.61
CA GLU A 55 -18.76 -7.45 18.43
C GLU A 55 -19.11 -8.88 18.86
N LYS A 56 -18.36 -9.88 18.39
CA LYS A 56 -18.57 -11.29 18.78
C LYS A 56 -18.37 -11.55 20.27
N LEU A 57 -17.45 -10.84 20.92
CA LEU A 57 -17.27 -10.96 22.37
C LEU A 57 -18.45 -10.36 23.13
N TYR A 58 -19.03 -9.25 22.64
CA TYR A 58 -20.23 -8.64 23.23
C TYR A 58 -21.51 -9.43 22.97
N GLU A 59 -21.58 -10.19 21.87
CA GLU A 59 -22.70 -11.09 21.59
C GLU A 59 -22.79 -12.28 22.55
N LYS A 60 -21.70 -12.60 23.27
CA LYS A 60 -21.73 -13.66 24.27
C LYS A 60 -22.63 -13.24 25.44
N GLN A 61 -23.67 -14.03 25.68
CA GLN A 61 -24.62 -13.82 26.78
C GLN A 61 -24.11 -14.38 28.12
N GLU A 62 -23.07 -15.23 28.08
CA GLU A 62 -22.39 -15.77 29.25
C GLU A 62 -21.38 -14.76 29.82
N PRO A 63 -21.12 -14.79 31.14
CA PRO A 63 -20.07 -13.96 31.72
C PRO A 63 -18.72 -14.30 31.08
N LEU A 64 -18.03 -13.27 30.60
CA LEU A 64 -16.70 -13.40 30.01
C LEU A 64 -15.76 -14.00 31.05
N LEU A 65 -14.92 -14.96 30.65
CA LEU A 65 -13.84 -15.42 31.50
C LEU A 65 -12.81 -14.29 31.68
N GLU A 66 -12.07 -14.32 32.80
CA GLU A 66 -11.07 -13.29 33.14
C GLU A 66 -10.07 -13.00 32.01
N PHE A 67 -9.68 -14.02 31.24
CA PHE A 67 -8.79 -13.84 30.08
C PHE A 67 -9.48 -13.13 28.90
N GLU A 68 -10.79 -13.33 28.71
CA GLU A 68 -11.59 -12.68 27.66
C GLU A 68 -11.86 -11.22 28.02
N GLU A 69 -12.11 -10.92 29.30
CA GLU A 69 -12.21 -9.55 29.81
C GLU A 69 -10.91 -8.78 29.60
N ALA A 70 -9.76 -9.40 29.93
CA ALA A 70 -8.46 -8.80 29.70
C ALA A 70 -8.18 -8.57 28.20
N LEU A 71 -8.62 -9.48 27.32
CA LEU A 71 -8.53 -9.29 25.87
C LEU A 71 -9.44 -8.15 25.39
N ASN A 72 -10.66 -8.07 25.89
CA ASN A 72 -11.64 -7.04 25.58
C ASN A 72 -11.09 -5.64 25.92
N LEU A 73 -10.56 -5.45 27.13
CA LEU A 73 -9.94 -4.19 27.57
C LEU A 73 -8.78 -3.75 26.67
N LYS A 74 -7.90 -4.69 26.27
CA LYS A 74 -6.79 -4.39 25.35
C LYS A 74 -7.31 -3.94 23.99
N LEU A 75 -8.31 -4.64 23.45
CA LEU A 75 -8.90 -4.37 22.15
C LEU A 75 -9.59 -3.00 22.11
N ILE A 76 -10.33 -2.65 23.16
CA ILE A 76 -10.93 -1.32 23.33
C ILE A 76 -9.83 -0.25 23.38
N THR A 77 -8.80 -0.46 24.21
CA THR A 77 -7.70 0.52 24.36
C THR A 77 -7.01 0.77 23.02
N GLU A 78 -6.71 -0.29 22.28
CA GLU A 78 -6.07 -0.20 20.96
C GLU A 78 -6.95 0.49 19.92
N LEU A 79 -8.28 0.22 19.91
CA LEU A 79 -9.21 0.85 18.97
C LEU A 79 -9.49 2.33 19.27
N MET A 80 -9.40 2.73 20.54
CA MET A 80 -9.70 4.09 21.02
C MET A 80 -8.44 4.98 21.06
N SER A 81 -7.26 4.38 21.06
CA SER A 81 -5.97 5.08 20.97
C SER A 81 -5.68 5.38 19.49
N ASN A 82 -6.21 6.49 18.98
CA ASN A 82 -5.84 7.07 17.67
C ASN A 82 -4.55 7.89 17.79
#